data_AF-A0A7C4EM52-F1
#
_entry.id   AF-A0A7C4EM52-F1
#
_cell.length_a   1.000
_cell.length_b   1.000
_cell.length_c   1.000
_cell.angle_alpha   90.00
_cell.angle_beta   90.00
_cell.angle_gamma   90.00
#
_symmetry.space_group_name_H-M   'P 1'
#
loop_
_entity.id
_entity.type
_entity.pdbx_description
1 polymer ?
#
loop_
_entity_poly.entity_id
_entity_poly.type
_entity_poly.pdbx_seq_one_letter_code
_entity_poly.pdbx_strand_id
1 'polypeptide(L)' 'MPILAVNVDHVATLRQARGSRYPDPTHAALLAEQAGADSITVHLREDRRHIQDHD' A
#
# COMPACT_ATOMS: atom_id res chain seq x y z
N MET A 1 13.90 -17.55 -10.95
CA MET A 1 13.66 -17.38 -9.51
C MET A 1 12.25 -16.83 -9.33
N PRO A 2 11.50 -17.22 -8.28
CA PRO A 2 10.20 -16.61 -7.99
C PRO A 2 10.38 -15.14 -7.59
N ILE A 3 9.36 -14.31 -7.86
CA ILE A 3 9.31 -12.90 -7.46
C ILE A 3 8.34 -12.70 -6.29
N LEU A 4 8.64 -11.76 -5.41
CA LEU A 4 7.79 -11.30 -4.32
C LEU A 4 7.21 -9.92 -4.64
N ALA A 5 5.88 -9.88 -4.84
CA ALA A 5 5.14 -8.63 -4.94
C ALA A 5 4.41 -8.35 -3.62
N VAL A 6 4.70 -7.23 -2.96
CA VAL A 6 4.05 -6.87 -1.69
C VAL A 6 2.82 -6.01 -1.97
N ASN A 7 1.64 -6.47 -1.54
CA ASN A 7 0.42 -5.68 -1.58
C ASN A 7 0.34 -4.74 -0.37
N VAL A 8 0.17 -3.43 -0.61
CA VAL A 8 0.13 -2.40 0.45
C VAL A 8 -1.28 -1.84 0.74
N ASP A 9 -2.34 -2.43 0.18
CA ASP A 9 -3.74 -1.99 0.36
C ASP A 9 -4.15 -1.94 1.85
N HIS A 10 -3.62 -2.86 2.67
CA HIS A 10 -3.95 -2.92 4.08
C HIS A 10 -3.26 -1.85 4.94
N VAL A 11 -2.17 -1.25 4.44
CA VAL A 11 -1.60 -0.03 5.06
C VAL A 11 -2.62 1.10 4.94
N ALA A 12 -3.16 1.30 3.74
CA ALA A 12 -4.21 2.28 3.49
C ALA A 12 -5.50 1.95 4.27
N THR A 13 -5.83 0.67 4.47
CA THR A 13 -6.98 0.26 5.29
C THR A 13 -6.88 0.80 6.73
N LEU A 14 -5.70 0.72 7.36
CA LEU A 14 -5.48 1.27 8.70
C LEU A 14 -5.63 2.80 8.72
N ARG A 15 -5.11 3.47 7.69
CA ARG A 15 -5.25 4.93 7.52
C ARG A 15 -6.72 5.33 7.38
N GLN A 16 -7.47 4.69 6.47
CA GLN A 16 -8.87 4.99 6.20
C GLN A 16 -9.76 4.72 7.43
N ALA A 17 -9.47 3.68 8.22
CA ALA A 17 -10.19 3.36 9.45
C ALA A 17 -10.09 4.47 10.52
N ARG A 18 -9.16 5.41 10.37
CA ARG A 18 -8.95 6.55 11.28
C ARG A 18 -9.17 7.91 10.62
N GLY A 19 -9.40 7.97 9.31
CA GLY A 19 -9.47 9.23 8.56
C GLY A 19 -8.20 10.08 8.72
N SER A 20 -7.07 9.43 8.94
CA SER A 20 -5.80 10.08 9.27
C SER A 20 -4.88 10.15 8.04
N ARG A 21 -3.71 10.80 8.16
CA ARG A 21 -2.68 10.78 7.11
C ARG A 21 -1.69 9.62 7.23
N TYR A 22 -1.77 8.84 8.30
CA TYR A 22 -0.86 7.72 8.58
C TYR A 22 -1.62 6.45 8.98
N PRO A 23 -1.03 5.26 8.75
CA PRO A 23 0.22 5.03 8.01
C PRO A 23 0.09 5.35 6.51
N ASP A 24 1.19 5.73 5.88
CA ASP A 24 1.25 6.09 4.45
C ASP A 24 1.63 4.86 3.59
N PRO A 25 0.77 4.44 2.64
CA PRO A 25 1.07 3.33 1.73
C PRO A 25 2.33 3.53 0.88
N THR A 26 2.63 4.77 0.47
CA THR A 26 3.84 5.07 -0.32
C THR A 26 5.09 4.83 0.52
N HIS A 27 5.08 5.24 1.79
CA HIS A 27 6.18 4.95 2.71
C HIS A 27 6.35 3.44 2.94
N ALA A 28 5.25 2.70 3.09
CA ALA A 28 5.32 1.24 3.24
C ALA A 28 5.83 0.52 1.99
N ALA A 29 5.47 1.00 0.79
CA ALA A 29 5.99 0.51 -0.48
C ALA A 29 7.52 0.66 -0.56
N LEU A 30 8.04 1.85 -0.22
CA LEU A 30 9.49 2.09 -0.17
C LEU A 30 10.23 1.16 0.79
N LEU A 31 9.66 0.93 1.98
CA LEU A 31 10.24 -0.01 2.96
C LEU A 31 10.23 -1.45 2.45
N ALA A 32 9.15 -1.87 1.77
CA ALA A 32 9.05 -3.21 1.20
C ALA A 32 10.09 -3.44 0.09
N GLU A 33 10.30 -2.49 -0.81
CA GLU A 33 11.35 -2.56 -1.83
C GLU A 33 12.75 -2.63 -1.20
N GLN A 34 13.03 -1.78 -0.20
CA GLN A 34 14.30 -1.80 0.54
C GLN A 34 14.54 -3.12 1.29
N ALA A 35 13.46 -3.81 1.68
CA ALA A 35 13.51 -5.10 2.36
C ALA A 35 13.59 -6.30 1.40
N GLY A 36 13.63 -6.07 0.09
CA GLY A 36 13.82 -7.12 -0.92
C GLY A 36 12.54 -7.57 -1.64
N ALA A 37 11.46 -6.78 -1.60
CA ALA A 37 10.35 -6.99 -2.52
C ALA A 37 10.79 -6.67 -3.96
N ASP A 38 10.41 -7.51 -4.92
CA ASP A 38 10.70 -7.30 -6.34
C ASP A 38 9.72 -6.30 -6.97
N SER A 39 8.52 -6.15 -6.40
CA SER A 39 7.52 -5.18 -6.83
C SER A 39 6.48 -4.88 -5.75
N ILE A 40 5.69 -3.83 -6.00
CA ILE A 40 4.58 -3.40 -5.14
C ILE A 40 3.26 -3.59 -5.89
N THR A 41 2.25 -4.09 -5.19
CA THR A 41 0.90 -4.26 -5.71
C THR A 41 -0.06 -3.35 -4.97
N VAL A 42 -0.93 -2.66 -5.72
CA VAL A 42 -2.04 -1.87 -5.18
C VAL A 42 -3.31 -2.17 -5.95
N HIS A 43 -4.46 -2.05 -5.29
CA HIS A 43 -5.76 -2.14 -5.93
C HIS A 43 -6.58 -0.88 -5.61
N LEU A 44 -6.59 0.04 -6.57
CA LEU A 44 -7.52 1.17 -6.57
C LEU A 44 -8.94 0.67 -6.86
N ARG A 45 -9.74 0.51 -5.81
CA ARG A 45 -11.13 0.08 -5.93
C ARG A 45 -12.03 1.23 -6.34
N GLU A 46 -13.14 0.91 -7.02
CA GLU A 46 -14.19 1.87 -7.35
C GLU A 46 -14.67 2.66 -6.13
N ASP A 47 -14.85 1.98 -5.00
CA ASP A 47 -15.32 2.55 -3.73
C ASP A 47 -14.25 3.30 -2.91
N ARG A 48 -12.98 3.30 -3.35
CA ARG A 48 -11.84 3.91 -2.62
C ARG A 48 -11.80 3.48 -1.14
N ARG A 49 -12.15 2.24 -0.82
CA ARG A 49 -12.19 1.80 0.60
C ARG A 49 -10.81 1.75 1.28
N HIS A 50 -9.72 1.68 0.52
CA HIS A 50 -8.34 1.67 1.01
C HIS A 50 -7.45 2.64 0.22
N ILE A 51 -6.87 2.18 -0.89
CA ILE A 51 -6.06 2.99 -1.80
C ILE A 51 -6.93 4.11 -2.39
N GLN A 52 -6.36 5.32 -2.42
CA GLN A 52 -6.94 6.53 -3.01
C GLN A 52 -6.21 6.89 -4.29
N ASP A 53 -6.80 7.76 -5.11
CA ASP A 53 -6.18 8.21 -6.37
C ASP A 53 -4.85 8.97 -6.17
N HIS A 54 -4.56 9.46 -4.95
CA HIS A 54 -3.29 10.14 -4.64
C HIS A 54 -2.16 9.20 -4.21
N ASP A 55 -2.48 7.96 -3.83
CA ASP A 55 -1.53 6.95 -3.33
C ASP A 55 -0.68 6.35 -4.47
#